data_AF-A0A959BTQ7-F1
#
_entry.id   AF-A0A959BTQ7-F1
#
_cell.length_a   1.000
_cell.length_b   1.000
_cell.length_c   1.000
_cell.angle_alpha   90.00
_cell.angle_beta   90.00
_cell.angle_gamma   90.00
#
_symmetry.space_group_name_H-M   'P 1'
#
loop_
_entity.id
_entity.type
_entity.pdbx_description
1 polymer ?
#
loop_
_entity_poly.entity_id
_entity_poly.type
_entity_poly.pdbx_seq_one_letter_code
_entity_poly.pdbx_strand_id
1 'polypeptide(L)'
;MKCKKCQTVLPSGARFCFNCGARQPHEPKREPKQPSKPLVDLGGDIERQLVELFFQALRRRVEEEHQPEQFQRYSERLYESGFRDTVSRKAAHLGEALRSLDP
;
A
#
# COMPACT_ATOMS: atom_id res chain seq x y z
N MET A 1 21.66 -12.04 -20.31
CA MET A 1 21.10 -11.88 -21.68
C MET A 1 22.15 -11.23 -22.58
N LYS A 2 22.18 -11.48 -23.89
CA LYS A 2 23.11 -10.78 -24.80
C LYS A 2 22.46 -9.52 -25.38
N CYS A 3 23.23 -8.45 -25.52
CA CYS A 3 22.77 -7.24 -26.20
C CYS A 3 22.37 -7.57 -27.64
N LYS A 4 21.17 -7.18 -28.07
CA LYS A 4 20.74 -7.41 -29.46
C LYS A 4 21.57 -6.65 -30.51
N LYS A 5 22.30 -5.59 -30.11
CA LYS A 5 23.08 -4.73 -31.02
C LYS A 5 24.55 -5.12 -31.12
N CYS A 6 25.24 -5.24 -29.99
CA CYS A 6 26.69 -5.51 -29.96
C CYS A 6 27.05 -6.89 -29.37
N GLN A 7 26.05 -7.70 -29.03
CA GLN A 7 26.20 -9.07 -28.51
C GLN A 7 26.93 -9.21 -27.16
N THR A 8 27.35 -8.11 -26.53
CA THR A 8 27.92 -8.09 -25.18
C THR A 8 26.96 -8.75 -24.17
N VAL A 9 27.53 -9.54 -23.25
CA VAL A 9 26.78 -10.19 -22.17
C VAL A 9 26.35 -9.14 -21.15
N LEU A 10 25.04 -9.03 -20.93
CA LEU A 10 24.42 -8.10 -20.00
C LEU A 10 23.75 -8.85 -18.84
N PRO A 11 23.72 -8.26 -17.63
CA PRO A 11 22.97 -8.80 -16.51
C PRO A 11 21.47 -8.84 -16.81
N SER A 12 20.76 -9.78 -16.19
CA SER A 12 19.31 -9.91 -16.32
C SER A 12 18.62 -8.66 -15.77
N GLY A 13 17.81 -7.99 -16.60
CA GLY A 13 17.11 -6.74 -16.23
C GLY A 13 17.81 -5.45 -16.66
N ALA A 14 18.96 -5.52 -17.34
CA ALA A 14 19.63 -4.34 -17.89
C ALA A 14 18.72 -3.61 -18.90
N ARG A 15 18.35 -2.36 -18.62
CA ARG A 15 17.53 -1.52 -19.53
C ARG A 15 18.33 -0.96 -20.69
N PHE A 16 19.65 -0.82 -20.52
CA PHE A 16 20.59 -0.31 -21.51
C PHE A 16 21.85 -1.16 -21.53
N CYS A 17 22.51 -1.26 -22.68
CA CYS A 17 23.81 -1.91 -22.81
C CYS A 17 24.93 -0.98 -22.33
N PHE A 18 25.74 -1.41 -21.35
CA PHE A 18 26.88 -0.63 -20.86
C PHE A 18 28.02 -0.47 -21.89
N ASN A 19 28.04 -1.29 -22.94
CA ASN A 19 29.08 -1.26 -23.97
C ASN A 19 28.69 -0.39 -25.19
N CYS A 20 27.44 -0.44 -25.65
CA CYS A 20 27.02 0.28 -26.87
C CYS A 20 25.88 1.29 -26.66
N GLY A 21 25.40 1.45 -25.42
CA GLY A 21 24.30 2.36 -25.09
C GLY A 21 22.91 1.95 -25.57
N ALA A 22 22.78 0.84 -26.32
CA ALA A 22 21.49 0.42 -26.88
C ALA A 22 20.48 0.02 -25.78
N ARG A 23 19.25 0.54 -25.87
CA ARG A 23 18.12 0.08 -25.06
C ARG A 23 17.87 -1.40 -25.28
N GLN A 24 17.69 -2.14 -24.20
CA GLN A 24 17.30 -3.54 -24.25
C GLN A 24 15.80 -3.66 -23.96
N PRO A 25 15.11 -4.65 -24.57
CA PRO A 25 13.75 -4.97 -24.19
C PRO A 25 13.76 -5.45 -22.74
N HIS A 26 13.23 -4.62 -21.85
CA HIS A 26 12.97 -4.98 -20.47
C HIS A 26 11.56 -5.57 -20.43
N GLU A 27 11.47 -6.88 -20.28
CA GLU A 27 10.22 -7.46 -19.80
C GLU A 27 10.06 -6.97 -18.36
N PRO A 28 9.01 -6.20 -18.03
CA PRO A 28 8.73 -5.93 -16.63
C PRO A 28 8.62 -7.29 -15.96
N LYS A 29 9.44 -7.53 -14.93
CA LYS A 29 9.13 -8.54 -13.92
C LYS A 29 7.72 -8.18 -13.44
N ARG A 30 6.72 -8.83 -14.04
CA ARG A 30 5.38 -8.83 -13.49
C ARG A 30 5.52 -9.63 -12.22
N GLU A 31 5.69 -8.93 -11.10
CA GLU A 31 5.32 -9.49 -9.82
C GLU A 31 3.92 -10.09 -9.99
N PRO A 32 3.67 -11.30 -9.48
CA PRO A 32 2.37 -11.91 -9.62
C PRO A 32 1.36 -10.92 -9.06
N LYS A 33 0.46 -10.44 -9.92
CA LYS A 33 -0.74 -9.71 -9.51
C LYS A 33 -1.54 -10.68 -8.66
N GLN A 34 -1.27 -10.73 -7.36
CA GLN A 34 -2.19 -11.33 -6.42
C GLN A 34 -3.54 -10.65 -6.66
N PRO A 35 -4.65 -11.38 -6.69
CA PRO A 35 -5.96 -10.76 -6.66
C PRO A 35 -6.01 -9.99 -5.34
N SER A 36 -5.79 -8.68 -5.41
CA SER A 36 -5.96 -7.80 -4.26
C SER A 36 -7.43 -7.90 -3.92
N LYS A 37 -7.75 -8.63 -2.84
CA LYS A 37 -9.06 -8.49 -2.22
C LYS A 37 -9.35 -6.99 -2.11
N PRO A 38 -10.56 -6.55 -2.51
CA PRO A 38 -10.90 -5.14 -2.38
C PRO A 38 -10.66 -4.73 -0.92
N LEU A 39 -9.99 -3.59 -0.75
CA LEU A 39 -9.59 -3.12 0.58
C LEU A 39 -10.80 -2.86 1.47
N VAL A 40 -11.92 -2.49 0.84
CA VAL A 40 -13.23 -2.26 1.47
C VAL A 40 -14.30 -2.95 0.63
N ASP A 41 -15.17 -3.69 1.28
CA ASP A 41 -16.42 -4.21 0.74
C ASP A 41 -17.54 -3.17 0.92
N LEU A 42 -18.06 -2.67 -0.20
CA LEU A 42 -19.12 -1.65 -0.22
C LEU A 42 -20.49 -2.22 0.18
N GLY A 43 -20.70 -3.54 0.07
CA GLY A 43 -21.92 -4.21 0.51
C GLY A 43 -21.96 -4.50 2.01
N GLY A 44 -20.85 -4.29 2.72
CA GLY A 44 -20.71 -4.54 4.15
C GLY A 44 -20.78 -3.28 5.03
N ASP A 45 -20.39 -3.42 6.28
CA ASP A 45 -20.24 -2.30 7.21
C ASP A 45 -18.96 -1.51 6.88
N ILE A 46 -19.08 -0.52 5.98
CA ILE A 46 -17.95 0.27 5.49
C ILE A 46 -17.29 1.06 6.63
N GLU A 47 -18.06 1.63 7.56
CA GLU A 47 -17.51 2.43 8.65
C GLU A 47 -16.58 1.59 9.53
N ARG A 48 -17.06 0.40 9.94
CA ARG A 48 -16.26 -0.54 10.72
C ARG A 48 -14.99 -0.95 9.97
N GLN A 49 -15.11 -1.27 8.68
CA GLN A 49 -13.95 -1.64 7.85
C GLN A 49 -12.91 -0.52 7.80
N LEU A 50 -13.32 0.73 7.62
CA LEU A 50 -12.42 1.88 7.57
C LEU A 50 -11.71 2.12 8.92
N VAL A 51 -12.41 1.96 10.03
CA VAL A 51 -11.81 2.06 11.37
C VAL A 51 -10.78 0.95 11.58
N GLU A 52 -11.10 -0.30 11.24
CA GLU A 52 -10.19 -1.44 11.36
C GLU A 52 -8.92 -1.24 10.50
N LEU A 53 -9.09 -0.79 9.26
CA LEU A 53 -7.98 -0.46 8.35
C LEU A 53 -7.10 0.66 8.90
N PHE A 54 -7.69 1.70 9.49
CA PHE A 54 -6.93 2.77 10.13
C PHE A 54 -6.01 2.21 11.23
N PHE A 55 -6.52 1.36 12.12
CA PHE A 55 -5.72 0.79 13.20
C PHE A 55 -4.65 -0.19 12.69
N GLN A 56 -4.92 -0.94 11.62
CA GLN A 56 -3.91 -1.77 10.97
C GLN A 56 -2.79 -0.91 10.36
N ALA A 57 -3.13 0.18 9.69
CA ALA A 57 -2.17 1.13 9.13
C ALA A 57 -1.36 1.83 10.23
N LEU A 58 -2.01 2.22 11.32
CA LEU A 58 -1.35 2.81 12.48
C LEU A 58 -0.33 1.85 13.09
N ARG A 59 -0.70 0.58 13.30
CA ARG A 59 0.22 -0.44 13.83
C ARG A 59 1.45 -0.57 12.94
N ARG A 60 1.23 -0.77 11.63
CA ARG A 60 2.29 -0.90 10.66
C ARG A 60 3.24 0.30 10.68
N ARG A 61 2.69 1.51 10.76
CA ARG A 61 3.49 2.74 10.82
C ARG A 61 4.35 2.82 12.09
N VAL A 62 3.80 2.41 13.24
CA VAL A 62 4.58 2.36 14.48
C VAL A 62 5.71 1.34 14.38
N GLU A 63 5.48 0.20 13.72
CA GLU A 63 6.52 -0.82 13.49
C GLU A 63 7.60 -0.35 12.50
N GLU A 64 7.24 0.44 11.48
CA GLU A 64 8.16 0.93 10.45
C GLU A 64 8.97 2.16 10.89
N GLU A 65 8.34 3.11 11.59
CA GLU A 65 8.96 4.39 11.98
C GLU A 65 9.46 4.40 13.45
N HIS A 66 9.01 3.46 14.27
CA HIS A 66 9.34 3.37 15.70
C HIS A 66 9.68 1.93 16.13
N GLN A 67 9.81 1.70 17.44
CA GLN A 67 9.95 0.37 18.00
C GLN A 67 8.58 -0.28 18.23
N PRO A 68 8.39 -1.58 17.95
CA PRO A 68 7.11 -2.27 18.10
C PRO A 68 6.50 -2.16 19.51
N GLU A 69 7.33 -2.11 20.56
CA GLU A 69 6.88 -2.00 21.95
C GLU A 69 6.16 -0.68 22.25
N GLN A 70 6.35 0.35 21.42
CA GLN A 70 5.70 1.64 21.62
C GLN A 70 4.25 1.66 21.15
N PHE A 71 3.78 0.63 20.42
CA PHE A 71 2.42 0.59 19.87
C PHE A 71 1.33 0.78 20.93
N GLN A 72 1.46 0.12 22.10
CA GLN A 72 0.47 0.26 23.18
C GLN A 72 0.35 1.72 23.62
N ARG A 73 1.48 2.38 23.91
CA ARG A 73 1.52 3.78 24.34
C ARG A 73 0.93 4.75 23.32
N TYR A 74 1.20 4.53 22.03
CA TYR A 74 0.61 5.34 20.96
C TYR A 74 -0.90 5.11 20.84
N SER A 75 -1.34 3.86 20.97
CA SER A 75 -2.76 3.53 20.96
C SER A 75 -3.51 4.16 22.12
N GLU A 76 -2.95 4.13 23.34
CA GLU A 76 -3.54 4.73 24.54
C GLU A 76 -3.71 6.24 24.39
N ARG A 77 -2.69 6.94 23.88
CA ARG A 77 -2.79 8.39 23.59
C ARG A 77 -3.87 8.72 22.56
N LEU A 78 -4.10 7.84 21.60
CA LEU A 78 -5.17 7.99 20.62
C LEU A 78 -6.55 7.95 21.29
N TYR A 79 -6.71 7.09 22.30
CA TYR A 79 -7.95 6.99 23.07
C TYR A 79 -8.14 8.19 24.01
N GLU A 80 -7.09 8.63 24.69
CA GLU A 80 -7.15 9.75 25.64
C GLU A 80 -7.39 11.11 24.98
N SER A 81 -6.93 11.29 23.74
CA SER A 81 -7.01 12.58 23.02
C SER A 81 -8.36 12.85 22.33
N GLY A 82 -9.34 11.93 22.43
CA GLY A 82 -10.59 12.01 21.65
C GLY A 82 -10.38 11.83 20.14
N PHE A 83 -9.15 11.48 19.72
CA PHE A 83 -8.82 11.28 18.31
C PHE A 83 -9.60 10.09 17.73
N ARG A 84 -9.90 9.07 18.55
CA ARG A 84 -10.80 7.98 18.18
C ARG A 84 -12.13 8.49 17.61
N ASP A 85 -12.77 9.47 18.26
CA ASP A 85 -14.05 10.00 17.78
C ASP A 85 -13.90 10.74 16.46
N THR A 86 -12.75 11.39 16.25
CA THR A 86 -12.41 12.01 14.96
C THR A 86 -12.25 10.96 13.86
N VAL A 87 -11.61 9.83 14.16
CA VAL A 87 -11.49 8.70 13.23
C VAL A 87 -12.87 8.14 12.89
N SER A 88 -13.71 7.86 13.90
CA SER A 88 -15.08 7.35 13.68
C SER A 88 -15.91 8.31 12.83
N ARG A 89 -15.93 9.61 13.17
CA ARG A 89 -16.66 10.60 12.36
C ARG A 89 -16.16 10.63 10.92
N LYS A 90 -14.84 10.64 10.70
CA LYS A 90 -14.29 10.64 9.34
C LYS A 90 -14.61 9.34 8.59
N ALA A 91 -14.60 8.19 9.27
CA ALA A 91 -14.98 6.92 8.70
C ALA A 91 -16.45 6.91 8.28
N ALA A 92 -17.36 7.45 9.10
CA ALA A 92 -18.78 7.59 8.76
C ALA A 92 -18.98 8.47 7.51
N HIS A 93 -18.38 9.67 7.48
CA HIS A 93 -18.44 10.57 6.34
C HIS A 93 -17.89 9.94 5.05
N LEU A 94 -16.75 9.24 5.14
CA LEU A 94 -16.16 8.56 3.99
C LEU A 94 -17.03 7.37 3.54
N GLY A 95 -17.60 6.62 4.49
CA GLY A 95 -18.50 5.52 4.19
C GLY A 95 -19.75 5.98 3.44
N GLU A 96 -20.35 7.10 3.82
CA GLU A 96 -21.47 7.72 3.09
C GLU A 96 -21.06 8.13 1.67
N ALA A 97 -19.89 8.78 1.52
CA ALA A 97 -19.36 9.16 0.22
C ALA A 97 -19.04 7.97 -0.69
N LEU A 98 -18.64 6.82 -0.12
CA LEU A 98 -18.39 5.60 -0.88
C LEU A 98 -19.68 4.91 -1.32
N ARG A 99 -20.72 4.91 -0.48
CA ARG A 99 -22.04 4.35 -0.83
C ARG A 99 -22.70 5.09 -1.98
N SER A 100 -22.52 6.40 -2.08
CA SER A 100 -23.09 7.19 -3.19
C SER A 100 -22.42 6.93 -4.54
N LEU A 101 -21.30 6.19 -4.57
CA LEU A 101 -20.59 5.79 -5.78
C LEU A 101 -20.99 4.40 -6.30
N ASP A 102 -21.78 3.65 -5.53
CA ASP A 102 -22.33 2.35 -5.95
C ASP A 102 -23.74 2.60 -6.55
N PRO A 103 -23.92 2.55 -7.88
CA PRO A 103 -25.15 2.95 -8.57
C PRO A 103 -26.32 1.99 -8.42
#